data_AF-A0A497G5D0-F1
#
_entry.id   AF-A0A497G5D0-F1
#
_cell.length_a   1.000
_cell.length_b   1.000
_cell.length_c   1.000
_cell.angle_alpha   90.00
_cell.angle_beta   90.00
_cell.angle_gamma   90.00
#
_symmetry.space_group_name_H-M   'P 1'
#
loop_
_entity.id
_entity.type
_entity.pdbx_description
1 polymer ?
#
loop_
_entity_poly.entity_id
_entity_poly.type
_entity_poly.pdbx_seq_one_letter_code
_entity_poly.pdbx_strand_id
1 'polypeptide(L)'
;MEWTLLDKCCEKCWHSLDNPCPDYIECRLNGPLCHSDEKCKSLRKKRIEEIKYGIHGAKIRIPMSSCTLASGAENLYNTVKEYVENNGLKITLDITGCFGLDFLDPWIEFSMKDMPPAIYTNVKTRDIPRLIKEYFEERDVSNAFALLYKTGKAKGEERVPLLDELDIWKKQYKWVSRNCGFVNPESIEEYI
;
A
#
# COMPACT_ATOMS: atom_id res chain seq x y z
N MET A 1 10.36 -6.43 -19.78
CA MET A 1 10.47 -5.88 -18.42
C MET A 1 9.64 -4.62 -18.38
N GLU A 2 8.74 -4.52 -17.41
CA GLU A 2 8.02 -3.27 -17.14
C GLU A 2 8.99 -2.25 -16.54
N TRP A 3 8.74 -0.97 -16.82
CA TRP A 3 9.56 0.14 -16.31
C TRP A 3 9.32 0.37 -14.81
N THR A 4 10.39 0.64 -14.06
CA THR A 4 10.37 0.91 -12.61
C THR A 4 10.91 2.31 -12.28
N LEU A 5 10.68 2.80 -11.06
CA LEU A 5 11.25 4.05 -10.58
C LEU A 5 12.78 4.07 -10.61
N LEU A 6 13.43 2.90 -10.59
CA LEU A 6 14.89 2.76 -10.65
C LEU A 6 15.44 2.99 -12.06
N ASP A 7 14.66 2.62 -13.08
CA ASP A 7 15.06 2.74 -14.49
C ASP A 7 15.16 4.20 -14.92
N LYS A 8 16.03 4.51 -15.88
CA LYS A 8 16.04 5.83 -16.52
C LYS A 8 14.65 6.14 -17.07
N CYS A 9 14.17 7.37 -16.87
CA CYS A 9 12.90 7.78 -17.46
C CYS A 9 13.02 7.97 -18.99
N CYS A 10 14.21 8.34 -19.48
CA CYS A 10 14.56 8.47 -20.89
C CYS A 10 16.08 8.61 -21.08
N GLU A 11 16.54 8.70 -22.33
CA GLU A 11 17.95 8.90 -22.69
C GLU A 11 18.59 10.18 -22.16
N LYS A 12 17.78 11.21 -21.85
CA LYS A 12 18.28 12.48 -21.26
C LYS A 12 18.67 12.34 -19.79
N CYS A 13 18.31 11.23 -19.14
CA CYS A 13 18.71 10.97 -17.76
C CYS A 13 20.19 10.55 -17.73
N TRP A 14 21.02 11.43 -17.18
CA TRP A 14 22.46 11.23 -17.11
C TRP A 14 22.91 10.29 -15.98
N HIS A 15 22.02 9.94 -15.05
CA HIS A 15 22.33 9.00 -13.97
C HIS A 15 22.83 7.66 -14.51
N SER A 16 23.95 7.18 -14.01
CA SER A 16 24.42 5.80 -14.22
C SER A 16 25.10 5.29 -12.95
N LEU A 17 25.51 4.02 -12.95
CA LEU A 17 26.32 3.47 -11.86
C LEU A 17 27.69 4.16 -11.77
N ASP A 18 28.28 4.50 -12.91
CA ASP A 18 29.58 5.20 -12.98
C ASP A 18 29.46 6.71 -12.70
N ASN A 19 28.27 7.29 -12.89
CA ASN A 19 27.98 8.70 -12.65
C ASN A 19 26.65 8.86 -11.90
N PRO A 20 26.63 8.55 -10.58
CA PRO A 20 25.41 8.60 -9.80
C PRO A 20 24.90 10.03 -9.65
N CYS A 21 23.57 10.19 -9.74
CA CYS A 21 22.95 11.50 -9.56
C CYS A 21 22.87 11.81 -8.06
N PRO A 22 23.35 12.97 -7.58
CA PRO A 22 23.23 13.34 -6.18
C PRO A 22 21.76 13.51 -5.77
N ASP A 23 20.91 13.93 -6.71
CA ASP A 23 19.47 14.11 -6.50
C ASP A 23 18.66 12.87 -6.93
N TYR A 24 19.26 11.67 -6.95
CA TYR A 24 18.61 10.48 -7.50
C TYR A 24 17.24 10.22 -6.88
N ILE A 25 17.17 10.17 -5.54
CA ILE A 25 15.95 9.86 -4.79
C ILE A 25 14.88 10.93 -5.02
N GLU A 26 15.23 12.20 -4.85
CA GLU A 26 14.31 13.33 -5.09
C GLU A 26 13.81 13.34 -6.54
N CYS A 27 14.69 13.04 -7.50
CA CYS A 27 14.33 12.92 -8.90
C CYS A 27 13.40 11.72 -9.18
N ARG A 28 13.47 10.64 -8.39
CA ARG A 28 12.59 9.48 -8.54
C ARG A 28 11.18 9.76 -8.05
N LEU A 29 11.08 10.50 -6.95
CA LEU A 29 9.81 10.83 -6.29
C LEU A 29 9.13 12.05 -6.91
N ASN A 30 9.87 13.13 -7.16
CA ASN A 30 9.34 14.44 -7.54
C ASN A 30 9.88 14.97 -8.89
N GLY A 31 10.81 14.25 -9.51
CA GLY A 31 11.45 14.67 -10.76
C GLY A 31 10.66 14.36 -12.05
N PRO A 32 11.35 14.37 -13.21
CA PRO A 32 12.79 14.56 -13.39
C PRO A 32 13.28 15.97 -13.03
N LEU A 33 14.43 16.03 -12.36
CA LEU A 33 15.12 17.29 -12.03
C LEU A 33 16.19 17.69 -13.06
N CYS A 34 16.70 16.71 -13.82
CA CYS A 34 17.77 16.92 -14.79
C CYS A 34 17.31 17.48 -16.15
N HIS A 35 16.01 17.44 -16.45
CA HIS A 35 15.42 17.95 -17.68
C HIS A 35 13.92 18.17 -17.52
N SER A 36 13.31 18.95 -18.41
CA SER A 36 11.88 19.30 -18.38
C SER A 36 11.09 18.54 -19.45
N ASP A 37 10.79 17.26 -19.20
CA ASP A 37 9.98 16.42 -20.10
C ASP A 37 8.69 15.96 -19.39
N GLU A 38 7.54 16.38 -19.91
CA GLU A 38 6.23 16.06 -19.34
C GLU A 38 5.87 14.58 -19.40
N LYS A 39 6.39 13.83 -20.39
CA LYS A 39 6.19 12.38 -20.45
C LYS A 39 6.91 11.69 -19.30
N CYS A 40 8.12 12.13 -18.99
CA CYS A 40 8.90 11.59 -17.88
C CYS A 40 8.24 11.89 -16.52
N LYS A 41 7.72 13.10 -16.33
CA LYS A 41 6.94 13.46 -15.13
C LYS A 41 5.70 12.57 -14.98
N SER A 42 4.94 12.43 -16.07
CA SER A 42 3.71 11.63 -16.08
C SER A 42 3.99 10.15 -15.83
N LEU A 43 5.09 9.62 -16.38
CA LEU A 43 5.53 8.23 -16.18
C LEU A 43 5.82 7.94 -14.69
N ARG A 44 6.60 8.81 -14.03
CA ARG A 44 6.89 8.70 -12.60
C ARG A 44 5.64 8.78 -11.75
N LYS A 45 4.82 9.80 -12.00
CA LYS A 45 3.56 10.00 -11.28
C LYS A 45 2.65 8.77 -11.39
N LYS A 46 2.50 8.22 -12.60
CA LYS A 46 1.72 7.00 -12.83
C LYS A 46 2.27 5.85 -12.01
N ARG A 47 3.58 5.60 -12.02
CA ARG A 47 4.18 4.51 -11.26
C ARG A 47 4.02 4.67 -9.74
N ILE A 48 4.15 5.89 -9.22
CA ILE A 48 3.88 6.18 -7.80
C ILE A 48 2.41 5.89 -7.45
N GLU A 49 1.47 6.25 -8.33
CA GLU A 49 0.05 5.90 -8.15
C GLU A 49 -0.16 4.37 -8.20
N GLU A 50 0.52 3.63 -9.09
CA GLU A 50 0.46 2.18 -9.16
C GLU A 50 1.05 1.49 -7.92
N ILE A 51 2.15 2.03 -7.36
CA ILE A 51 2.73 1.54 -6.11
C ILE A 51 1.74 1.74 -4.96
N LYS A 52 1.13 2.92 -4.89
CA LYS A 52 0.23 3.29 -3.79
C LYS A 52 -1.13 2.60 -3.86
N TYR A 53 -1.71 2.50 -5.05
CA TYR A 53 -3.10 2.09 -5.25
C TYR A 53 -3.24 0.85 -6.16
N GLY A 54 -2.14 0.26 -6.60
CA GLY A 54 -2.17 -0.86 -7.55
C GLY A 54 -2.35 -0.41 -9.00
N ILE A 55 -2.04 -1.30 -9.94
CA ILE A 55 -2.11 -1.04 -11.39
C ILE A 55 -3.55 -0.77 -11.88
N HIS A 56 -4.54 -1.15 -11.09
CA HIS A 56 -5.95 -0.92 -11.36
C HIS A 56 -6.56 0.23 -10.55
N GLY A 57 -5.76 0.92 -9.72
CA GLY A 57 -6.23 1.96 -8.82
C GLY A 57 -6.94 1.46 -7.56
N ALA A 58 -7.04 0.14 -7.38
CA ALA A 58 -7.47 -0.56 -6.19
C ALA A 58 -6.41 -1.60 -5.78
N LYS A 59 -6.03 -1.62 -4.50
CA LYS A 59 -4.99 -2.51 -3.95
C LYS A 59 -5.40 -3.07 -2.59
N ILE A 60 -5.10 -4.34 -2.41
CA ILE A 60 -5.23 -5.06 -1.14
C ILE A 60 -3.84 -5.52 -0.72
N ARG A 61 -3.46 -5.23 0.52
CA ARG A 61 -2.22 -5.71 1.12
C ARG A 61 -2.49 -6.64 2.29
N ILE A 62 -1.79 -7.76 2.34
CA ILE A 62 -1.82 -8.70 3.46
C ILE A 62 -0.39 -8.88 3.99
N PRO A 63 -0.18 -8.80 5.31
CA PRO A 63 1.13 -9.01 5.92
C PRO A 63 1.61 -10.45 5.77
N MET A 64 2.83 -10.62 5.24
CA MET A 64 3.47 -11.93 5.08
C MET A 64 4.77 -11.96 5.87
N SER A 65 4.65 -12.00 7.20
CA SER A 65 5.74 -12.13 8.17
C SER A 65 5.55 -13.41 8.99
N SER A 66 6.58 -13.87 9.71
CA SER A 66 6.52 -15.14 10.46
C SER A 66 5.35 -15.22 11.45
N CYS A 67 5.06 -14.14 12.19
CA CYS A 67 3.93 -14.09 13.12
C CYS A 67 2.57 -14.12 12.40
N THR A 68 2.42 -13.35 11.31
CA THR A 68 1.16 -13.28 10.57
C THR A 68 0.88 -14.59 9.83
N LEU A 69 1.92 -15.25 9.30
CA LEU A 69 1.83 -16.60 8.73
C LEU A 69 1.35 -17.62 9.76
N ALA A 70 1.91 -17.59 10.98
CA ALA A 70 1.48 -18.46 12.08
C ALA A 70 0.00 -18.24 12.46
N SER A 71 -0.50 -17.01 12.31
CA SER A 71 -1.90 -16.63 12.55
C SER A 71 -2.84 -16.92 11.37
N GLY A 72 -2.34 -17.42 10.23
CA GLY A 72 -3.14 -17.83 9.08
C GLY A 72 -3.21 -16.83 7.92
N ALA A 73 -2.26 -15.89 7.81
CA ALA A 73 -2.21 -14.92 6.71
C ALA A 73 -2.11 -15.56 5.32
N GLU A 74 -1.43 -16.71 5.18
CA GLU A 74 -1.32 -17.42 3.90
C GLU A 74 -2.70 -17.89 3.39
N ASN A 75 -3.51 -18.47 4.28
CA ASN A 75 -4.87 -18.89 3.94
C ASN A 75 -5.75 -17.68 3.58
N LEU A 76 -5.60 -16.57 4.31
CA LEU A 76 -6.30 -15.33 4.00
C LEU A 76 -5.89 -14.78 2.62
N TYR A 77 -4.59 -14.76 2.31
CA TYR A 77 -4.05 -14.31 1.04
C TYR A 77 -4.61 -15.12 -0.13
N ASN A 78 -4.56 -16.45 -0.03
CA ASN A 78 -5.09 -17.34 -1.07
C ASN A 78 -6.60 -17.16 -1.26
N THR A 79 -7.35 -17.01 -0.16
CA THR A 79 -8.80 -16.74 -0.22
C THR A 79 -9.10 -15.43 -0.97
N VAL A 80 -8.37 -14.36 -0.65
CA VAL A 80 -8.56 -13.06 -1.33
C VAL A 80 -8.18 -13.17 -2.80
N LYS A 81 -7.07 -13.82 -3.11
CA LYS A 81 -6.63 -14.05 -4.49
C LYS A 81 -7.69 -14.77 -5.30
N GLU A 82 -8.16 -15.91 -4.82
CA GLU A 82 -9.21 -16.70 -5.47
C GLU A 82 -10.51 -15.90 -5.63
N TYR A 83 -10.90 -15.14 -4.60
CA TYR A 83 -12.10 -14.30 -4.67
C TYR A 83 -11.98 -13.20 -5.74
N VAL A 84 -10.85 -12.51 -5.80
CA VAL A 84 -10.58 -11.47 -6.81
C VAL A 84 -10.58 -12.07 -8.22
N GLU A 85 -9.91 -13.21 -8.41
CA GLU A 85 -9.81 -13.89 -9.71
C GLU A 85 -11.17 -14.43 -10.18
N ASN A 86 -11.89 -15.16 -9.31
CA ASN A 86 -13.19 -15.79 -9.65
C ASN A 86 -14.29 -14.77 -9.95
N ASN A 87 -14.21 -13.57 -9.36
CA ASN A 87 -15.17 -12.49 -9.61
C ASN A 87 -14.67 -11.48 -10.66
N GLY A 88 -13.50 -11.72 -11.28
CA GLY A 88 -12.94 -10.84 -12.30
C GLY A 88 -12.63 -9.42 -11.82
N LEU A 89 -12.39 -9.24 -10.51
CA LEU A 89 -12.20 -7.93 -9.90
C LEU A 89 -10.85 -7.34 -10.32
N LYS A 90 -10.85 -6.04 -10.66
CA LYS A 90 -9.63 -5.30 -11.01
C LYS A 90 -8.98 -4.73 -9.76
N ILE A 91 -8.41 -5.61 -8.96
CA ILE A 91 -7.75 -5.27 -7.68
C ILE A 91 -6.34 -5.88 -7.69
N THR A 92 -5.34 -5.06 -7.40
CA THR A 92 -3.96 -5.53 -7.21
C THR A 92 -3.82 -6.15 -5.83
N LEU A 93 -3.38 -7.40 -5.76
CA LEU A 93 -3.00 -8.04 -4.50
C LEU A 93 -1.49 -7.91 -4.30
N ASP A 94 -1.08 -7.54 -3.09
CA ASP A 94 0.32 -7.37 -2.72
C ASP A 94 0.54 -7.76 -1.25
N ILE A 95 1.79 -7.80 -0.84
CA ILE A 95 2.20 -8.15 0.53
C ILE A 95 2.80 -6.94 1.26
N THR A 96 2.87 -7.05 2.58
CA THR A 96 3.59 -6.10 3.43
C THR A 96 4.28 -6.83 4.59
N GLY A 97 5.12 -6.13 5.35
CA GLY A 97 5.57 -6.61 6.65
C GLY A 97 4.45 -6.60 7.71
N CYS A 98 4.76 -7.01 8.93
CA CYS A 98 3.83 -6.84 10.06
C CYS A 98 4.04 -5.49 10.77
N PHE A 99 3.03 -5.05 11.53
CA PHE A 99 3.12 -3.88 12.40
C PHE A 99 3.90 -4.14 13.70
N GLY A 100 4.12 -5.41 14.07
CA GLY A 100 4.55 -5.80 15.41
C GLY A 100 3.42 -5.69 16.45
N LEU A 101 2.16 -5.74 15.99
CA LEU A 101 0.95 -5.75 16.82
C LEU A 101 0.20 -7.06 16.60
N ASP A 102 0.83 -8.17 17.01
CA ASP A 102 0.38 -9.52 16.66
C ASP A 102 -1.06 -9.84 17.12
N PHE A 103 -1.61 -9.09 18.09
CA PHE A 103 -3.02 -9.22 18.52
C PHE A 103 -4.04 -8.73 17.46
N LEU A 104 -3.58 -8.08 16.40
CA LEU A 104 -4.41 -7.66 15.27
C LEU A 104 -4.51 -8.73 14.18
N ASP A 105 -3.61 -9.73 14.20
CA ASP A 105 -3.50 -10.71 13.13
C ASP A 105 -4.67 -11.71 13.09
N PRO A 106 -5.06 -12.18 11.90
CA PRO A 106 -4.68 -11.66 10.59
C PRO A 106 -5.33 -10.30 10.32
N TRP A 107 -4.56 -9.36 9.76
CA TRP A 107 -5.08 -8.10 9.29
C TRP A 107 -4.85 -7.91 7.78
N ILE A 108 -5.62 -6.99 7.20
CA ILE A 108 -5.62 -6.67 5.77
C ILE A 108 -5.80 -5.16 5.60
N GLU A 109 -5.09 -4.57 4.65
CA GLU A 109 -5.24 -3.17 4.27
C GLU A 109 -5.88 -3.07 2.89
N PHE A 110 -6.91 -2.25 2.78
CA PHE A 110 -7.49 -1.86 1.50
C PHE A 110 -7.12 -0.42 1.18
N SER A 111 -6.74 -0.18 -0.08
CA SER A 111 -6.40 1.15 -0.59
C SER A 111 -6.98 1.34 -2.00
N MET A 112 -7.51 2.54 -2.25
CA MET A 112 -8.03 2.94 -3.55
C MET A 112 -7.88 4.46 -3.68
N LYS A 113 -7.75 4.96 -4.90
CA LYS A 113 -7.72 6.41 -5.14
C LYS A 113 -8.95 7.09 -4.54
N ASP A 114 -8.74 8.25 -3.90
CA ASP A 114 -9.77 9.02 -3.20
C ASP A 114 -10.44 8.33 -1.99
N MET A 115 -9.94 7.19 -1.54
CA MET A 115 -10.37 6.52 -0.31
C MET A 115 -9.26 6.57 0.76
N PRO A 116 -9.61 6.64 2.05
CA PRO A 116 -8.64 6.48 3.13
C PRO A 116 -8.20 5.01 3.19
N PRO A 117 -6.90 4.70 3.21
CA PRO A 117 -6.44 3.33 3.40
C PRO A 117 -6.96 2.79 4.73
N ALA A 118 -7.66 1.66 4.67
CA ALA A 118 -8.42 1.10 5.78
C ALA A 118 -7.83 -0.25 6.19
N ILE A 119 -7.58 -0.40 7.49
CA ILE A 119 -7.06 -1.63 8.09
C ILE A 119 -8.22 -2.37 8.74
N TYR A 120 -8.36 -3.65 8.40
CA TYR A 120 -9.29 -4.57 9.05
C TYR A 120 -8.48 -5.67 9.75
N THR A 121 -8.87 -6.03 10.97
CA THR A 121 -8.09 -6.90 11.86
C THR A 121 -8.93 -8.10 12.28
N ASN A 122 -8.31 -9.17 12.78
CA ASN A 122 -9.00 -10.42 13.15
C ASN A 122 -9.88 -10.95 12.00
N VAL A 123 -9.42 -10.78 10.76
CA VAL A 123 -10.21 -11.05 9.56
C VAL A 123 -10.30 -12.54 9.32
N LYS A 124 -11.52 -13.03 9.07
CA LYS A 124 -11.78 -14.42 8.67
C LYS A 124 -12.02 -14.46 7.17
N THR A 125 -11.71 -15.60 6.56
CA THR A 125 -11.91 -15.83 5.11
C THR A 125 -13.36 -15.56 4.66
N ARG A 126 -14.35 -15.87 5.52
CA ARG A 126 -15.77 -15.58 5.27
C ARG A 126 -16.13 -14.10 5.21
N ASP A 127 -15.29 -13.21 5.75
CA ASP A 127 -15.56 -11.78 5.80
C ASP A 127 -15.19 -11.08 4.48
N ILE A 128 -14.32 -11.70 3.66
CA ILE A 128 -13.75 -11.12 2.43
C ILE A 128 -14.81 -10.57 1.46
N PRO A 129 -15.88 -11.30 1.10
CA PRO A 129 -16.89 -10.78 0.17
C PRO A 129 -17.54 -9.50 0.69
N ARG A 130 -17.84 -9.45 2.00
CA ARG A 130 -18.46 -8.30 2.64
C ARG A 130 -17.49 -7.12 2.69
N LEU A 131 -16.25 -7.33 3.14
CA LEU A 131 -15.26 -6.26 3.28
C LEU A 131 -14.94 -5.62 1.92
N ILE A 132 -14.75 -6.43 0.87
CA ILE A 132 -14.46 -5.92 -0.48
C ILE A 132 -15.63 -5.07 -0.98
N LYS A 133 -16.87 -5.54 -0.82
CA LYS A 133 -18.08 -4.79 -1.19
C LYS A 133 -18.18 -3.46 -0.44
N GLU A 134 -18.06 -3.50 0.89
CA GLU A 134 -18.14 -2.30 1.74
C GLU A 134 -17.12 -1.23 1.32
N TYR A 135 -15.86 -1.62 1.12
CA TYR A 135 -14.80 -0.66 0.83
C TYR A 135 -14.77 -0.21 -0.64
N PHE A 136 -14.74 -1.14 -1.59
CA PHE A 136 -14.48 -0.82 -3.00
C PHE A 136 -15.75 -0.38 -3.75
N GLU A 137 -16.94 -0.83 -3.33
CA GLU A 137 -18.21 -0.48 -4.00
C GLU A 137 -18.99 0.57 -3.20
N GLU A 138 -19.22 0.32 -1.90
CA GLU A 138 -20.06 1.17 -1.06
C GLU A 138 -19.31 2.39 -0.50
N ARG A 139 -17.98 2.42 -0.65
CA ARG A 139 -17.08 3.46 -0.13
C ARG A 139 -17.28 3.69 1.37
N ASP A 140 -17.50 2.61 2.11
CA ASP A 140 -17.79 2.60 3.55
C ASP A 140 -16.61 2.00 4.32
N VAL A 141 -16.09 2.79 5.26
CA VAL A 141 -15.00 2.38 6.15
C VAL A 141 -15.46 2.23 7.60
N SER A 142 -16.77 2.30 7.88
CA SER A 142 -17.32 2.24 9.24
C SER A 142 -16.85 1.03 10.05
N ASN A 143 -16.54 -0.09 9.39
CA ASN A 143 -16.10 -1.35 10.00
C ASN A 143 -14.57 -1.51 10.03
N ALA A 144 -13.82 -0.53 9.54
CA ALA A 144 -12.37 -0.55 9.64
C ALA A 144 -11.94 -0.41 11.10
N PHE A 145 -10.88 -1.12 11.48
CA PHE A 145 -10.28 -1.01 12.80
C PHE A 145 -9.56 0.33 12.96
N ALA A 146 -8.83 0.75 11.92
CA ALA A 146 -8.12 2.01 11.87
C ALA A 146 -7.95 2.48 10.42
N LEU A 147 -7.74 3.78 10.24
CA LEU A 147 -7.35 4.37 8.96
C LEU A 147 -5.90 4.85 9.03
N LEU A 148 -5.19 4.87 7.90
CA LEU A 148 -3.86 5.48 7.86
C LEU A 148 -3.92 7.01 7.83
N TYR A 149 -4.91 7.55 7.14
CA TYR A 149 -5.22 8.98 7.09
C TYR A 149 -6.67 9.16 6.67
N LYS A 150 -7.21 10.36 6.90
CA LYS A 150 -8.56 10.75 6.51
C LYS A 150 -8.55 11.49 5.16
N THR A 151 -9.50 11.19 4.27
CA THR A 151 -9.77 11.89 3.01
C THR A 151 -11.03 12.76 3.07
N GLY A 152 -11.92 12.54 4.04
CA GLY A 152 -13.23 13.19 4.14
C GLY A 152 -14.23 12.76 3.06
N LYS A 153 -13.96 11.65 2.35
CA LYS A 153 -14.75 11.18 1.21
C LYS A 153 -15.41 9.83 1.45
N ALA A 154 -15.00 9.09 2.48
CA ALA A 154 -15.57 7.78 2.78
C ALA A 154 -16.68 7.88 3.83
N LYS A 155 -17.67 7.00 3.73
CA LYS A 155 -18.73 6.88 4.73
C LYS A 155 -18.16 6.27 6.02
N GLY A 156 -18.51 6.85 7.17
CA GLY A 156 -18.12 6.34 8.49
C GLY A 156 -16.71 6.71 8.93
N GLU A 157 -15.97 7.42 8.09
CA GLU A 157 -14.59 7.85 8.32
C GLU A 157 -14.41 8.68 9.61
N GLU A 158 -15.43 9.46 9.97
CA GLU A 158 -15.45 10.28 11.19
C GLU A 158 -15.43 9.45 12.48
N ARG A 159 -15.92 8.20 12.44
CA ARG A 159 -16.04 7.30 13.60
C ARG A 159 -14.84 6.37 13.77
N VAL A 160 -13.97 6.27 12.76
CA VAL A 160 -12.80 5.39 12.80
C VAL A 160 -11.57 6.19 13.24
N PRO A 161 -10.79 5.69 14.22
CA PRO A 161 -9.55 6.34 14.62
C PRO A 161 -8.46 6.17 13.56
N LEU A 162 -7.46 7.05 13.60
CA LEU A 162 -6.22 6.82 12.86
C LEU A 162 -5.37 5.74 13.56
N LEU A 163 -4.56 5.03 12.79
CA LEU A 163 -3.63 4.02 13.32
C LEU A 163 -2.65 4.63 14.32
N ASP A 164 -2.20 5.86 14.07
CA ASP A 164 -1.26 6.59 14.93
C ASP A 164 -1.91 7.23 16.16
N GLU A 165 -3.25 7.30 16.23
CA GLU A 165 -4.00 7.75 17.41
C GLU A 165 -4.21 6.63 18.44
N LEU A 166 -4.02 5.37 18.04
CA LEU A 166 -4.18 4.22 18.93
C LEU A 166 -3.18 4.29 20.09
N ASP A 167 -3.62 3.95 21.30
CA ASP A 167 -2.80 4.05 22.51
C ASP A 167 -1.48 3.29 22.44
N ILE A 168 -1.50 2.13 21.78
CA ILE A 168 -0.31 1.29 21.59
C ILE A 168 0.66 1.90 20.58
N TRP A 169 0.16 2.70 19.62
CA TRP A 169 0.95 3.27 18.53
C TRP A 169 1.50 4.65 18.90
N LYS A 170 0.64 5.55 19.42
CA LYS A 170 0.99 6.96 19.69
C LYS A 170 2.12 7.17 20.70
N LYS A 171 2.42 6.14 21.50
CA LYS A 171 3.51 6.15 22.50
C LYS A 171 4.86 5.72 21.91
N GLN A 172 4.91 5.33 20.64
CA GLN A 172 6.11 4.83 19.98
C GLN A 172 6.76 5.92 19.10
N TYR A 173 8.09 6.00 19.15
CA TYR A 173 8.89 6.73 18.18
C TYR A 173 9.55 5.74 17.21
N LYS A 174 8.87 5.45 16.09
CA LYS A 174 9.30 4.42 15.12
C LYS A 174 10.43 4.91 14.21
N TRP A 175 11.64 5.15 14.72
CA TRP A 175 12.77 5.56 13.88
C TRP A 175 13.23 4.46 12.92
N VAL A 176 13.51 3.28 13.47
CA VAL A 176 14.00 2.11 12.73
C VAL A 176 12.84 1.35 12.08
N SER A 177 11.72 1.20 12.79
CA SER A 177 10.54 0.44 12.35
C SER A 177 9.50 1.27 11.59
N ARG A 178 9.85 2.47 11.10
CA ARG A 178 8.92 3.36 10.36
C ARG A 178 8.27 2.70 9.16
N ASN A 179 8.97 1.79 8.49
CA ASN A 179 8.49 1.12 7.28
C ASN A 179 7.78 -0.21 7.59
N CYS A 180 7.94 -0.76 8.80
CA CYS A 180 7.35 -2.04 9.18
C CYS A 180 5.82 -1.98 9.13
N GLY A 181 5.24 -2.81 8.26
CA GLY A 181 3.80 -2.91 8.03
C GLY A 181 3.26 -2.01 6.93
N PHE A 182 4.07 -1.12 6.36
CA PHE A 182 3.61 -0.17 5.35
C PHE A 182 4.13 -0.45 3.94
N VAL A 183 5.28 -1.13 3.82
CA VAL A 183 5.93 -1.41 2.55
C VAL A 183 6.00 -2.90 2.29
N ASN A 184 5.92 -3.29 1.02
CA ASN A 184 6.35 -4.61 0.58
C ASN A 184 7.87 -4.76 0.85
N PRO A 185 8.30 -5.69 1.73
CA PRO A 185 9.71 -5.86 2.07
C PRO A 185 10.59 -6.33 0.90
N GLU A 186 10.00 -6.80 -0.18
CA GLU A 186 10.68 -7.25 -1.40
C GLU A 186 10.75 -6.15 -2.48
N SER A 187 10.19 -4.96 -2.22
CA SER A 187 10.15 -3.87 -3.18
C SER A 187 11.07 -2.70 -2.79
N ILE A 188 12.10 -2.48 -3.61
CA ILE A 188 12.96 -1.29 -3.49
C ILE A 188 12.15 -0.02 -3.81
N GLU A 189 11.19 -0.09 -4.73
CA GLU A 189 10.38 1.07 -5.11
C GLU A 189 9.46 1.55 -3.98
N GLU A 190 9.00 0.64 -3.11
CA GLU A 190 8.21 1.03 -1.93
C GLU A 190 9.10 1.55 -0.78
N TYR A 191 10.38 1.18 -0.77
CA TYR A 191 11.33 1.65 0.23
C TYR A 191 11.78 3.11 0.00
N ILE A 192 11.89 3.51 -1.28
CA ILE A 192 12.32 4.85 -1.73
C ILE A 192 11.17 5.84 -1.62
#